data_AF-A0A7J6G9G5-F1
#
_entry.id   AF-A0A7J6G9G5-F1
#
_cell.length_a   1.000
_cell.length_b   1.000
_cell.length_c   1.000
_cell.angle_alpha   90.00
_cell.angle_beta   90.00
_cell.angle_gamma   90.00
#
_symmetry.space_group_name_H-M   'P 1'
#
loop_
_entity.id
_entity.type
_entity.pdbx_description
1 polymer ?
#
loop_
_entity_poly.entity_id
_entity_poly.type
_entity_poly.pdbx_seq_one_letter_code
_entity_poly.pdbx_strand_id
1 'polypeptide(L)'
;MASLGVLGMTNPISGASSSPSLASPLHRLNSCSSMSELKQFHSQIIRCGLSTDNYTMGRLIKFCALSDFGDITYAIHLYNTLPHPDAFIYNTIIRGYFQSESPINSFLFYSQMLHDSVIPNRYTFPSLVRACGLNNGVREGKQVHAHVVKFGFLVDGFCQNSLIHMYLNFQSPEEARRVFNSMPLRDVVSWTMLIAGYSQCGFVDEAFQLFELMPERNAVSWNAMIASYVQNNRFHEAFALFRRMQEEKVTLDKYLAASVLKACTGIGALHQGKWIHDYIEKSCIELDSKLVTTIIDMYCKCGCLDKAFQVFNKWPDKGISSWNCMIGGLAIHGKGEAAIELFEEMQRRMVAPDHITFVNLLSACAHSGLVEKGRHYFQCMTRVYGIEPRREHFGCMVDLLGRAGMLDEARELIHEMPISPDAGVLGALLGACKIHGNIKLGEEIWEEVIRLDPENSGRYVLLANLYARAGRSEDVAKVRKLMNDRGVKKVAGFSMIELEGDVHEFIAGERTHPESKAIYGKVNEMLKAISCAGYVPESDGVLLHDVEEEEMENPVYHHSEKLAIAFGLLKAKPGETIRISKNLRVCKDCHNASKLISKVFNREIIVRDRNRFHHFKNGLCSCKDYW
;
A
#
# COMPACT_ATOMS: atom_id res chain seq x y z
N MET A 1 -77.63 24.73 -10.13
CA MET A 1 -78.85 24.19 -10.78
C MET A 1 -78.62 22.71 -10.98
N ALA A 2 -79.00 21.90 -9.98
CA ALA A 2 -80.26 21.13 -9.92
C ALA A 2 -80.15 19.88 -10.82
N SER A 3 -79.77 18.69 -10.32
CA SER A 3 -80.42 17.77 -9.36
C SER A 3 -81.66 17.05 -9.90
N LEU A 4 -81.62 15.70 -9.79
CA LEU A 4 -82.68 14.71 -9.49
C LEU A 4 -82.52 13.46 -10.41
N GLY A 5 -82.58 12.23 -9.93
CA GLY A 5 -83.08 11.74 -8.65
C GLY A 5 -82.62 10.32 -8.29
N VAL A 6 -82.86 10.03 -7.02
CA VAL A 6 -82.50 8.86 -6.21
C VAL A 6 -83.72 7.96 -6.06
N LEU A 7 -83.52 6.64 -6.13
CA LEU A 7 -84.29 5.56 -5.49
C LEU A 7 -83.26 4.41 -5.30
N GLY A 8 -82.85 3.90 -4.14
CA GLY A 8 -83.41 3.91 -2.80
C GLY A 8 -84.05 2.57 -2.45
N MET A 9 -83.27 1.51 -2.17
CA MET A 9 -83.72 0.35 -1.36
C MET A 9 -82.56 -0.32 -0.58
N THR A 10 -82.52 -0.03 0.72
CA THR A 10 -82.29 -0.90 1.90
C THR A 10 -81.27 -2.05 1.88
N ASN A 11 -80.28 -1.92 2.79
CA ASN A 11 -79.42 -2.98 3.35
C ASN A 11 -80.19 -4.20 3.87
N PRO A 12 -79.50 -5.35 3.93
CA PRO A 12 -79.40 -6.09 5.17
C PRO A 12 -77.93 -6.20 5.62
N ILE A 13 -77.71 -5.83 6.88
CA ILE A 13 -76.51 -6.15 7.65
C ILE A 13 -76.64 -7.61 8.10
N SER A 14 -75.68 -8.46 7.74
CA SER A 14 -75.30 -9.62 8.56
C SER A 14 -73.87 -10.04 8.22
N GLY A 15 -73.05 -10.19 9.25
CA GLY A 15 -71.61 -10.17 9.16
C GLY A 15 -70.98 -11.33 8.39
N ALA A 16 -69.86 -11.01 7.74
CA ALA A 16 -68.77 -11.95 7.52
C ALA A 16 -67.46 -11.19 7.72
N SER A 17 -66.68 -11.70 8.67
CA SER A 17 -65.33 -11.32 9.07
C SER A 17 -64.48 -10.60 8.02
N SER A 18 -63.89 -9.48 8.45
CA SER A 18 -62.74 -8.82 7.85
C SER A 18 -61.64 -9.82 7.46
N SER A 19 -61.44 -10.04 6.16
CA SER A 19 -60.24 -10.68 5.62
C SER A 19 -59.07 -9.67 5.68
N PRO A 20 -57.85 -10.08 6.09
CA PRO A 20 -56.73 -9.16 6.16
C PRO A 20 -56.31 -8.78 4.73
N SER A 21 -56.07 -7.50 4.53
CA SER A 21 -55.50 -6.93 3.30
C SER A 21 -54.27 -7.73 2.82
N LEU A 22 -54.34 -8.32 1.63
CA LEU A 22 -53.19 -8.85 0.90
C LEU A 22 -52.27 -7.67 0.51
N ALA A 23 -51.38 -7.25 1.40
CA ALA A 23 -50.25 -6.42 1.03
C ALA A 23 -49.37 -7.22 0.04
N SER A 24 -49.06 -6.63 -1.12
CA SER A 24 -48.40 -7.35 -2.21
C SER A 24 -47.08 -8.02 -1.75
N PRO A 25 -46.82 -9.29 -2.13
CA PRO A 25 -45.57 -9.99 -1.79
C PRO A 25 -44.30 -9.20 -2.15
N LEU A 26 -44.42 -8.31 -3.15
CA LEU A 26 -43.36 -7.46 -3.69
C LEU A 26 -42.88 -6.33 -2.77
N HIS A 27 -43.70 -5.85 -1.82
CA HIS A 27 -43.31 -4.76 -0.92
C HIS A 27 -42.40 -5.24 0.21
N ARG A 28 -42.57 -6.50 0.65
CA ARG A 28 -41.77 -7.11 1.74
C ARG A 28 -40.41 -7.65 1.27
N LEU A 29 -40.22 -7.78 -0.04
CA LEU A 29 -38.98 -8.23 -0.67
C LEU A 29 -37.82 -7.22 -0.50
N ASN A 30 -38.13 -5.93 -0.31
CA ASN A 30 -37.13 -4.89 -0.04
C ASN A 30 -36.59 -4.90 1.40
N SER A 31 -37.27 -5.60 2.33
CA SER A 31 -36.87 -5.74 3.73
C SER A 31 -36.37 -7.17 4.05
N CYS A 32 -36.15 -8.00 3.03
CA CYS A 32 -35.68 -9.37 3.19
C CYS A 32 -34.22 -9.35 3.66
N SER A 33 -33.89 -10.12 4.70
CA SER A 33 -32.56 -10.16 5.31
C SER A 33 -31.91 -11.54 5.29
N SER A 34 -32.65 -12.57 4.87
CA SER A 34 -32.17 -13.95 4.86
C SER A 34 -32.74 -14.79 3.72
N MET A 35 -32.03 -15.85 3.35
CA MET A 35 -32.47 -16.83 2.35
C MET A 35 -33.70 -17.63 2.78
N SER A 36 -33.93 -17.79 4.09
CA SER A 36 -35.13 -18.47 4.62
C SER A 36 -36.40 -17.64 4.36
N GLU A 37 -36.36 -16.34 4.63
CA GLU A 37 -37.43 -15.39 4.30
C GLU A 37 -37.69 -15.36 2.79
N LEU A 38 -36.62 -15.31 1.98
CA LEU A 38 -36.74 -15.31 0.52
C LEU A 38 -37.45 -16.56 -0.01
N LYS A 39 -37.11 -17.76 0.50
CA LYS A 39 -37.76 -19.02 0.11
C LYS A 39 -39.26 -19.03 0.47
N GLN A 40 -39.64 -18.42 1.59
CA GLN A 40 -41.06 -18.24 1.94
C GLN A 40 -41.77 -17.34 0.93
N PHE A 41 -41.16 -16.21 0.54
CA PHE A 41 -41.73 -15.33 -0.49
C PHE A 41 -41.83 -16.01 -1.85
N HIS A 42 -40.82 -16.78 -2.25
CA HIS A 42 -40.87 -17.55 -3.48
C HIS A 42 -42.03 -18.56 -3.49
N SER A 43 -42.28 -19.25 -2.37
CA SER A 43 -43.43 -20.16 -2.25
C SER A 43 -44.79 -19.44 -2.40
N GLN A 44 -44.90 -18.21 -1.87
CA GLN A 44 -46.11 -17.39 -2.00
C GLN A 44 -46.31 -16.92 -3.45
N ILE A 45 -45.22 -16.56 -4.15
CA ILE A 45 -45.23 -16.17 -5.57
C ILE A 45 -45.70 -17.32 -6.46
N ILE A 46 -45.23 -18.55 -6.20
CA ILE A 46 -45.71 -19.76 -6.89
C ILE A 46 -47.21 -19.93 -6.66
N ARG A 47 -47.67 -19.84 -5.40
CA ARG A 47 -49.09 -19.98 -5.06
C ARG A 47 -49.98 -18.91 -5.72
N CYS A 48 -49.42 -17.72 -5.97
CA CYS A 48 -50.11 -16.63 -6.66
C CYS A 48 -50.06 -16.73 -8.19
N GLY A 49 -49.43 -17.77 -8.75
CA GLY A 49 -49.30 -17.95 -10.21
C GLY A 49 -48.35 -16.95 -10.88
N LEU A 50 -47.48 -16.28 -10.10
CA LEU A 50 -46.55 -15.26 -10.59
C LEU A 50 -45.14 -15.83 -10.85
N SER A 51 -44.98 -17.16 -10.87
CA SER A 51 -43.68 -17.82 -11.04
C SER A 51 -43.10 -17.72 -12.46
N THR A 52 -43.89 -17.29 -13.44
CA THR A 52 -43.46 -17.08 -14.83
C THR A 52 -43.28 -15.61 -15.18
N ASP A 53 -43.56 -14.69 -14.24
CA ASP A 53 -43.45 -13.25 -14.44
C ASP A 53 -42.01 -12.76 -14.26
N ASN A 54 -41.40 -12.22 -15.32
CA ASN A 54 -40.03 -11.73 -15.30
C ASN A 54 -39.81 -10.61 -14.27
N TYR A 55 -40.80 -9.75 -14.04
CA TYR A 55 -40.67 -8.65 -13.09
C TYR A 55 -40.56 -9.16 -11.65
N THR A 56 -41.44 -10.08 -11.26
CA THR A 56 -41.48 -10.66 -9.91
C THR A 56 -40.29 -11.58 -9.67
N MET A 57 -39.98 -12.47 -10.61
CA MET A 57 -38.86 -13.41 -10.50
C MET A 57 -37.51 -12.69 -10.62
N GLY A 58 -37.40 -11.65 -11.45
CA GLY A 58 -36.20 -10.83 -11.56
C GLY A 58 -35.81 -10.15 -10.24
N ARG A 59 -36.79 -9.78 -9.40
CA ARG A 59 -36.50 -9.22 -8.06
C ARG A 59 -36.00 -10.27 -7.06
N LEU A 60 -36.53 -11.49 -7.10
CA LEU A 60 -35.98 -12.61 -6.33
C LEU A 60 -34.54 -12.92 -6.76
N ILE A 61 -34.32 -13.05 -8.07
CA ILE A 61 -33.00 -13.30 -8.66
C ILE A 61 -32.01 -12.18 -8.28
N LYS A 62 -32.44 -10.92 -8.29
CA LYS A 62 -31.61 -9.79 -7.85
C LYS A 62 -31.14 -9.93 -6.40
N PHE A 63 -32.03 -10.32 -5.49
CA PHE A 63 -31.65 -10.57 -4.10
C PHE A 63 -30.65 -11.73 -4.00
N CYS A 64 -30.93 -12.86 -4.66
CA CYS A 64 -30.04 -14.03 -4.66
C CYS A 64 -28.65 -13.73 -5.23
N ALA A 65 -28.59 -12.94 -6.30
CA ALA A 65 -27.36 -12.73 -7.06
C ALA A 65 -26.49 -11.58 -6.52
N LEU A 66 -27.08 -10.55 -5.90
CA LEU A 66 -26.38 -9.30 -5.58
C LEU A 66 -26.36 -8.93 -4.08
N SER A 67 -27.10 -9.64 -3.23
CA SER A 67 -27.11 -9.37 -1.78
C SER A 67 -25.99 -10.13 -1.08
N ASP A 68 -25.45 -9.56 0.00
CA ASP A 68 -24.40 -10.20 0.83
C ASP A 68 -24.86 -11.55 1.45
N PHE A 69 -26.17 -11.73 1.60
CA PHE A 69 -26.80 -12.96 2.10
C PHE A 69 -27.36 -13.86 0.98
N GLY A 70 -27.06 -13.55 -0.28
CA GLY A 70 -27.61 -14.23 -1.46
C GLY A 70 -26.96 -15.58 -1.78
N ASP A 71 -27.65 -16.38 -2.60
CA ASP A 71 -27.15 -17.63 -3.17
C ASP A 71 -27.32 -17.61 -4.70
N ILE A 72 -26.20 -17.46 -5.41
CA ILE A 72 -26.18 -17.43 -6.87
C ILE A 72 -26.69 -18.75 -7.48
N THR A 73 -26.47 -19.88 -6.83
CA THR A 73 -26.96 -21.19 -7.29
C THR A 73 -28.48 -21.23 -7.25
N TYR A 74 -29.07 -20.66 -6.21
CA TYR A 74 -30.51 -20.50 -6.12
C TYR A 74 -31.05 -19.53 -7.17
N ALA A 75 -30.32 -18.45 -7.48
CA ALA A 75 -30.67 -17.53 -8.57
C ALA A 75 -30.77 -18.24 -9.93
N ILE A 76 -29.84 -19.15 -10.23
CA ILE A 76 -29.85 -19.98 -11.45
C ILE A 76 -31.03 -20.96 -11.45
N HIS A 77 -31.36 -21.54 -10.30
CA HIS A 77 -32.54 -22.40 -10.19
C HIS A 77 -33.82 -21.64 -10.54
N LEU A 78 -33.99 -20.41 -10.04
CA LEU A 78 -35.11 -19.55 -10.39
C LEU A 78 -35.13 -19.20 -11.88
N TYR A 79 -33.97 -18.88 -12.45
CA TYR A 79 -33.83 -18.62 -13.88
C TYR A 79 -34.30 -19.79 -14.75
N ASN A 80 -33.92 -21.03 -14.41
CA ASN A 80 -34.31 -22.22 -15.16
C ASN A 80 -35.82 -22.52 -15.14
N THR A 81 -36.58 -21.90 -14.22
CA THR A 81 -38.04 -22.01 -14.18
C THR A 81 -38.77 -21.04 -15.10
N LEU A 82 -38.07 -20.04 -15.65
CA LEU A 82 -38.65 -19.01 -16.49
C LEU A 82 -38.69 -19.43 -17.96
N PRO A 83 -39.84 -19.30 -18.65
CA PRO A 83 -39.96 -19.71 -20.05
C PRO A 83 -39.24 -18.75 -21.03
N HIS A 84 -39.28 -17.44 -20.76
CA HIS A 84 -38.68 -16.41 -21.61
C HIS A 84 -38.02 -15.31 -20.76
N PRO A 85 -36.81 -15.54 -20.23
CA PRO A 85 -36.12 -14.55 -19.41
C PRO A 85 -35.77 -13.29 -20.22
N ASP A 86 -35.94 -12.11 -19.63
CA ASP A 86 -35.61 -10.84 -20.29
C ASP A 86 -34.17 -10.40 -20.02
N ALA A 87 -33.73 -9.34 -20.71
CA ALA A 87 -32.37 -8.81 -20.56
C ALA A 87 -32.06 -8.35 -19.11
N PHE A 88 -33.05 -7.98 -18.30
CA PHE A 88 -32.82 -7.60 -16.91
C PHE A 88 -32.38 -8.80 -16.07
N ILE A 89 -32.99 -9.97 -16.29
CA ILE A 89 -32.66 -11.20 -15.59
C ILE A 89 -31.25 -11.68 -15.98
N TYR A 90 -30.92 -11.72 -17.28
CA TYR A 90 -29.57 -12.07 -17.74
C TYR A 90 -28.52 -11.10 -17.16
N ASN A 91 -28.75 -9.79 -17.24
CA ASN A 91 -27.81 -8.80 -16.71
C ASN A 91 -27.61 -8.92 -15.19
N THR A 92 -28.67 -9.29 -14.46
CA THR A 92 -28.61 -9.48 -13.00
C THR A 92 -27.76 -10.69 -12.64
N ILE A 93 -27.91 -11.80 -13.36
CA ILE A 93 -27.12 -13.02 -13.15
C ILE A 93 -25.67 -12.83 -13.58
N ILE A 94 -25.43 -12.20 -14.74
CA ILE A 94 -24.09 -11.83 -15.21
C ILE A 94 -23.38 -10.99 -14.15
N ARG A 95 -24.07 -10.00 -13.57
CA ARG A 95 -23.51 -9.17 -12.50
C ARG A 95 -23.26 -9.95 -11.21
N GLY A 96 -24.13 -10.90 -10.87
CA GLY A 96 -23.94 -11.78 -9.71
C GLY A 96 -22.72 -12.69 -9.85
N TYR A 97 -22.54 -13.32 -11.01
CA TYR A 97 -21.35 -14.13 -11.30
C TYR A 97 -20.05 -13.32 -11.28
N PHE A 98 -20.11 -12.07 -11.73
CA PHE A 98 -19.00 -11.14 -11.58
C PHE A 98 -18.66 -10.88 -10.10
N GLN A 99 -19.66 -10.74 -9.23
CA GLN A 99 -19.43 -10.51 -7.79
C GLN A 99 -19.00 -11.76 -7.03
N SER A 100 -19.34 -12.96 -7.52
CA SER A 100 -19.08 -14.25 -6.85
C SER A 100 -17.77 -14.94 -7.29
N GLU A 101 -16.74 -14.18 -7.69
CA GLU A 101 -15.41 -14.68 -8.12
C GLU A 101 -15.42 -15.71 -9.28
N SER A 102 -16.46 -15.73 -10.11
CA SER A 102 -16.53 -16.64 -11.27
C SER A 102 -16.78 -15.89 -12.59
N PRO A 103 -15.75 -15.18 -13.12
CA PRO A 103 -15.92 -14.32 -14.29
C PRO A 103 -16.20 -15.12 -15.57
N ILE A 104 -15.73 -16.37 -15.65
CA ILE A 104 -15.98 -17.27 -16.79
C ILE A 104 -17.48 -17.49 -16.98
N ASN A 105 -18.22 -17.71 -15.88
CA ASN A 105 -19.66 -17.93 -15.94
C ASN A 105 -20.41 -16.69 -16.44
N SER A 106 -19.86 -15.48 -16.25
CA SER A 106 -20.43 -14.25 -16.81
C SER A 106 -20.42 -14.27 -18.35
N PHE A 107 -19.35 -14.78 -18.97
CA PHE A 107 -19.25 -14.91 -20.43
C PHE A 107 -20.12 -16.04 -20.98
N LEU A 108 -20.20 -17.17 -20.26
CA LEU A 108 -21.08 -18.27 -20.66
C LEU A 108 -22.55 -17.82 -20.67
N PHE A 109 -22.98 -17.11 -19.63
CA PHE A 109 -24.34 -16.60 -19.53
C PHE A 109 -24.64 -15.53 -20.59
N TYR A 110 -23.66 -14.72 -20.97
CA TYR A 110 -23.78 -13.80 -22.11
C TYR A 110 -23.88 -14.54 -23.45
N SER A 111 -23.11 -15.60 -23.65
CA SER A 111 -23.24 -16.44 -24.85
C SER A 111 -24.63 -17.06 -24.93
N GLN A 112 -25.19 -17.47 -23.80
CA GLN A 112 -26.55 -18.00 -23.72
C GLN A 112 -27.60 -16.92 -24.01
N MET A 113 -27.46 -15.71 -23.47
CA MET A 113 -28.31 -14.57 -23.80
C MET A 113 -28.40 -14.33 -25.33
N LEU A 114 -27.26 -14.43 -26.03
CA LEU A 114 -27.20 -14.29 -27.49
C LEU A 114 -27.85 -15.49 -28.22
N HIS A 115 -27.65 -16.71 -27.73
CA HIS A 115 -28.28 -17.92 -28.27
C HIS A 115 -29.80 -17.85 -28.15
N ASP A 116 -30.30 -17.37 -27.01
CA ASP A 116 -31.72 -17.22 -26.72
C ASP A 116 -32.32 -15.96 -27.39
N SER A 117 -31.54 -15.30 -28.27
CA SER A 117 -31.94 -14.14 -29.06
C SER A 117 -32.38 -12.92 -28.23
N VAL A 118 -31.88 -12.82 -26.99
CA VAL A 118 -32.13 -11.67 -26.12
C VAL A 118 -31.10 -10.57 -26.41
N ILE A 119 -31.58 -9.38 -26.77
CA ILE A 119 -30.71 -8.28 -27.23
C ILE A 119 -29.92 -7.66 -26.06
N PRO A 120 -28.57 -7.61 -26.11
CA PRO A 120 -27.76 -6.90 -25.13
C PRO A 120 -28.10 -5.42 -25.07
N ASN A 121 -28.03 -4.82 -23.87
CA ASN A 121 -28.29 -3.41 -23.67
C ASN A 121 -27.13 -2.70 -22.95
N ARG A 122 -27.29 -1.40 -22.67
CA ARG A 122 -26.27 -0.57 -22.01
C ARG A 122 -25.82 -1.08 -20.63
N TYR A 123 -26.59 -1.95 -19.98
CA TYR A 123 -26.23 -2.53 -18.68
C TYR A 123 -25.52 -3.89 -18.80
N THR A 124 -25.54 -4.51 -19.97
CA THR A 124 -24.89 -5.81 -20.23
C THR A 124 -23.37 -5.67 -20.28
N PHE A 125 -22.87 -4.71 -21.06
CA PHE A 125 -21.45 -4.57 -21.36
C PHE A 125 -20.57 -4.11 -20.18
N PRO A 126 -20.96 -3.15 -19.32
CA PRO A 126 -20.12 -2.75 -18.19
C PRO A 126 -19.74 -3.92 -17.27
N SER A 127 -20.68 -4.85 -17.02
CA SER A 127 -20.43 -6.05 -16.21
C SER A 127 -19.45 -7.01 -16.88
N LEU A 128 -19.61 -7.25 -18.19
CA LEU A 128 -18.73 -8.13 -18.97
C LEU A 128 -17.32 -7.56 -19.15
N VAL A 129 -17.22 -6.27 -19.46
CA VAL A 129 -15.94 -5.57 -19.61
C VAL A 129 -15.16 -5.59 -18.29
N ARG A 130 -15.85 -5.40 -17.15
CA ARG A 130 -15.22 -5.50 -15.83
C ARG A 130 -14.79 -6.93 -15.51
N ALA A 131 -15.57 -7.95 -15.91
CA ALA A 131 -15.18 -9.35 -15.79
C ALA A 131 -13.91 -9.67 -16.60
N CYS A 132 -13.74 -9.09 -17.80
CA CYS A 132 -12.52 -9.24 -18.59
C CYS A 132 -11.29 -8.67 -17.86
N GLY A 133 -11.47 -7.53 -17.19
CA GLY A 133 -10.41 -6.84 -16.45
C GLY A 133 -9.88 -7.60 -15.22
N LEU A 134 -10.64 -8.55 -14.65
CA LEU A 134 -10.20 -9.37 -13.50
C LEU A 134 -9.36 -10.59 -13.89
N ASN A 135 -9.68 -11.22 -15.03
CA ASN A 135 -9.02 -12.44 -15.49
C ASN A 135 -7.82 -12.20 -16.42
N ASN A 136 -7.45 -10.94 -16.66
CA ASN A 136 -6.47 -10.55 -17.68
C ASN A 136 -6.75 -11.18 -19.07
N GLY A 137 -8.04 -11.39 -19.38
CA GLY A 137 -8.51 -12.03 -20.60
C GLY A 137 -8.49 -11.07 -21.79
N VAL A 138 -7.29 -10.76 -22.30
CA VAL A 138 -7.09 -9.74 -23.34
C VAL A 138 -7.88 -10.07 -24.62
N ARG A 139 -8.00 -11.35 -24.98
CA ARG A 139 -8.72 -11.78 -26.18
C ARG A 139 -10.22 -11.60 -26.02
N GLU A 140 -10.76 -12.06 -24.90
CA GLU A 140 -12.17 -11.95 -24.52
C GLU A 140 -12.55 -10.47 -24.40
N GLY A 141 -11.70 -9.64 -23.78
CA GLY A 141 -11.90 -8.20 -23.67
C GLY A 141 -12.00 -7.49 -25.02
N LYS A 142 -11.15 -7.86 -25.99
CA LYS A 142 -11.23 -7.34 -27.36
C LYS A 142 -12.51 -7.80 -28.08
N GLN A 143 -12.96 -9.04 -27.86
CA GLN A 143 -14.23 -9.53 -28.41
C GLN A 143 -15.43 -8.78 -27.81
N VAL A 144 -15.45 -8.58 -26.50
CA VAL A 144 -16.50 -7.80 -25.82
C VAL A 144 -16.50 -6.35 -26.31
N HIS A 145 -15.33 -5.72 -26.47
CA HIS A 145 -15.24 -4.38 -27.07
C HIS A 145 -15.80 -4.35 -28.50
N ALA A 146 -15.49 -5.35 -29.34
CA ALA A 146 -16.07 -5.45 -30.68
C ALA A 146 -17.61 -5.56 -30.63
N HIS A 147 -18.17 -6.26 -29.64
CA HIS A 147 -19.62 -6.30 -29.44
C HIS A 147 -20.18 -4.94 -28.98
N VAL A 148 -19.50 -4.22 -28.09
CA VAL A 148 -19.88 -2.84 -27.70
C VAL A 148 -20.02 -1.95 -28.95
N VAL A 149 -19.06 -2.04 -29.88
CA VAL A 149 -19.12 -1.34 -31.17
C VAL A 149 -20.29 -1.82 -32.02
N LYS A 150 -20.42 -3.14 -32.22
CA LYS A 150 -21.45 -3.77 -33.06
C LYS A 150 -22.88 -3.40 -32.62
N PHE A 151 -23.12 -3.32 -31.32
CA PHE A 151 -24.43 -3.00 -30.75
C PHE A 151 -24.65 -1.48 -30.55
N GLY A 152 -23.72 -0.63 -30.99
CA GLY A 152 -23.89 0.83 -30.99
C GLY A 152 -23.66 1.51 -29.63
N PHE A 153 -23.02 0.82 -28.68
CA PHE A 153 -22.76 1.36 -27.33
C PHE A 153 -21.38 2.01 -27.20
N LEU A 154 -20.69 2.29 -28.32
CA LEU A 154 -19.36 2.90 -28.32
C LEU A 154 -19.37 4.33 -27.77
N VAL A 155 -20.49 5.06 -27.86
CA VAL A 155 -20.64 6.43 -27.35
C VAL A 155 -21.23 6.50 -25.93
N ASP A 156 -21.58 5.35 -25.35
CA ASP A 156 -22.11 5.30 -23.99
C ASP A 156 -20.98 5.50 -22.98
N GLY A 157 -21.07 6.57 -22.17
CA GLY A 157 -20.01 6.94 -21.24
C GLY A 157 -19.68 5.87 -20.19
N PHE A 158 -20.66 5.06 -19.76
CA PHE A 158 -20.41 3.96 -18.82
C PHE A 158 -19.64 2.82 -19.48
N CYS A 159 -19.98 2.46 -20.73
CA CYS A 159 -19.23 1.51 -21.53
C CYS A 159 -17.80 2.01 -21.81
N GLN A 160 -17.63 3.27 -22.21
CA GLN A 160 -16.31 3.86 -22.48
C GLN A 160 -15.41 3.89 -21.23
N ASN A 161 -15.92 4.33 -20.09
CA ASN A 161 -15.19 4.30 -18.82
C ASN A 161 -14.81 2.86 -18.42
N SER A 162 -15.71 1.89 -18.63
CA SER A 162 -15.40 0.48 -18.37
C SER A 162 -14.30 -0.05 -19.31
N LEU A 163 -14.32 0.34 -20.58
CA LEU A 163 -13.31 -0.05 -21.57
C LEU A 163 -11.94 0.55 -21.28
N ILE A 164 -11.87 1.82 -20.86
CA ILE A 164 -10.62 2.46 -20.43
C ILE A 164 -10.04 1.64 -19.26
N HIS A 165 -10.83 1.38 -18.21
CA HIS A 165 -10.39 0.58 -17.07
C HIS A 165 -9.89 -0.82 -17.48
N MET A 166 -10.58 -1.49 -18.41
CA MET A 166 -10.18 -2.80 -18.91
C MET A 166 -8.82 -2.76 -19.61
N TYR A 167 -8.59 -1.81 -20.52
CA TYR A 167 -7.31 -1.70 -21.23
C TYR A 167 -6.15 -1.30 -20.32
N LEU A 168 -6.42 -0.50 -19.28
CA LEU A 168 -5.45 -0.18 -18.25
C LEU A 168 -5.06 -1.43 -17.44
N ASN A 169 -6.02 -2.26 -17.04
CA ASN A 169 -5.73 -3.55 -16.37
C ASN A 169 -4.91 -4.50 -17.26
N PHE A 170 -5.07 -4.43 -18.59
CA PHE A 170 -4.28 -5.18 -19.56
C PHE A 170 -2.88 -4.57 -19.81
N GLN A 171 -2.46 -3.58 -19.01
CA GLN A 171 -1.21 -2.85 -19.19
C GLN A 171 -1.05 -2.28 -20.61
N SER A 172 -2.17 -1.88 -21.24
CA SER A 172 -2.23 -1.36 -22.60
C SER A 172 -2.72 0.10 -22.61
N PRO A 173 -1.94 1.05 -22.04
CA PRO A 173 -2.37 2.43 -21.86
C PRO A 173 -2.69 3.17 -23.16
N GLU A 174 -2.02 2.82 -24.27
CA GLU A 174 -2.30 3.40 -25.59
C GLU A 174 -3.69 3.04 -26.11
N GLU A 175 -4.15 1.81 -25.91
CA GLU A 175 -5.51 1.40 -26.28
C GLU A 175 -6.56 2.09 -25.41
N ALA A 176 -6.28 2.24 -24.11
CA ALA A 176 -7.11 3.03 -23.21
C ALA A 176 -7.20 4.49 -23.67
N ARG A 177 -6.08 5.09 -24.10
CA ARG A 177 -6.04 6.46 -24.62
C ARG A 177 -6.79 6.62 -25.93
N ARG A 178 -6.80 5.60 -26.81
CA ARG A 178 -7.63 5.59 -28.02
C ARG A 178 -9.12 5.63 -27.70
N VAL A 179 -9.57 4.81 -26.74
CA VAL A 179 -10.97 4.84 -26.27
C VAL A 179 -11.29 6.19 -25.63
N PHE A 180 -10.39 6.74 -24.82
CA PHE A 180 -10.56 8.06 -24.22
C PHE A 180 -10.68 9.19 -25.26
N ASN A 181 -9.85 9.14 -26.30
CA ASN A 181 -9.86 10.14 -27.36
C ASN A 181 -11.15 10.11 -28.19
N SER A 182 -11.83 8.97 -28.30
CA SER A 182 -13.11 8.85 -29.00
C SER A 182 -14.34 9.22 -28.15
N MET A 183 -14.16 9.53 -26.86
CA MET A 183 -15.25 9.97 -25.99
C MET A 183 -15.78 11.34 -26.42
N PRO A 184 -17.10 11.49 -26.65
CA PRO A 184 -17.70 12.78 -27.02
C PRO A 184 -17.72 13.77 -25.84
N LEU A 185 -17.86 13.26 -24.62
CA LEU A 185 -17.82 14.03 -23.38
C LEU A 185 -16.85 13.34 -22.42
N ARG A 186 -15.83 14.09 -21.96
CA ARG A 186 -14.83 13.62 -21.02
C ARG A 186 -15.06 14.30 -19.69
N ASP A 187 -15.54 13.55 -18.71
CA ASP A 187 -15.74 14.02 -17.35
C ASP A 187 -14.48 13.81 -16.51
N VAL A 188 -14.47 14.37 -15.30
CA VAL A 188 -13.33 14.21 -14.37
C VAL A 188 -13.02 12.73 -14.11
N VAL A 189 -14.03 11.85 -14.13
CA VAL A 189 -13.84 10.41 -13.90
C VAL A 189 -13.01 9.77 -15.01
N SER A 190 -13.30 10.06 -16.28
CA SER A 190 -12.53 9.48 -17.39
C SER A 190 -11.08 9.97 -17.41
N TRP A 191 -10.84 11.26 -17.11
CA TRP A 191 -9.50 11.82 -16.99
C TRP A 191 -8.70 11.18 -15.84
N THR A 192 -9.30 11.10 -14.65
CA THR A 192 -8.63 10.57 -13.45
C THR A 192 -8.35 9.08 -13.55
N MET A 193 -9.23 8.33 -14.20
CA MET A 193 -8.99 6.92 -14.52
C MET A 193 -7.79 6.74 -15.43
N LEU A 194 -7.65 7.57 -16.47
CA LEU A 194 -6.52 7.52 -17.38
C LEU A 194 -5.20 7.88 -16.66
N ILE A 195 -5.21 8.92 -15.83
CA ILE A 195 -4.05 9.32 -14.99
C ILE A 195 -3.60 8.17 -14.08
N ALA A 196 -4.54 7.56 -13.36
CA ALA A 196 -4.24 6.44 -12.46
C ALA A 196 -3.70 5.23 -13.23
N GLY A 197 -4.28 4.91 -14.38
CA GLY A 197 -3.84 3.79 -15.21
C GLY A 197 -2.46 3.97 -15.84
N TYR A 198 -2.17 5.15 -16.39
CA TYR A 198 -0.83 5.47 -16.88
C TYR A 198 0.20 5.36 -15.77
N SER A 199 -0.14 5.84 -14.57
CA SER A 199 0.72 5.74 -13.38
C SER A 199 0.96 4.29 -12.94
N GLN A 200 -0.05 3.41 -12.99
CA GLN A 200 0.11 1.97 -12.69
C GLN A 200 1.03 1.26 -13.68
N CYS A 201 1.09 1.74 -14.92
CA CYS A 201 2.00 1.25 -15.95
C CYS A 201 3.42 1.88 -15.86
N GLY A 202 3.68 2.76 -14.87
CA GLY A 202 4.96 3.45 -14.70
C GLY A 202 5.15 4.72 -15.54
N PHE A 203 4.16 5.10 -16.38
CA PHE A 203 4.18 6.29 -17.24
C PHE A 203 3.70 7.55 -16.49
N VAL A 204 4.43 7.91 -15.42
CA VAL A 204 4.01 8.98 -14.50
C VAL A 204 4.12 10.37 -15.13
N ASP A 205 5.10 10.61 -16.00
CA ASP A 205 5.25 11.90 -16.68
C ASP A 205 4.13 12.14 -17.69
N GLU A 206 3.72 11.11 -18.42
CA GLU A 206 2.56 11.15 -19.30
C GLU A 206 1.26 11.32 -18.50
N ALA A 207 1.14 10.68 -17.33
CA ALA A 207 0.02 10.91 -16.42
C ALA A 207 -0.05 12.39 -15.98
N PHE A 208 1.09 13.02 -15.70
CA PHE A 208 1.13 14.46 -15.39
C PHE A 208 0.73 15.32 -16.59
N GLN A 209 1.18 14.99 -17.80
CA GLN A 209 0.74 15.70 -19.01
C GLN A 209 -0.78 15.61 -19.19
N LEU A 210 -1.38 14.44 -18.93
CA LEU A 210 -2.85 14.29 -18.97
C LEU A 210 -3.53 15.15 -17.91
N PHE A 211 -2.97 15.23 -16.70
CA PHE A 211 -3.47 16.11 -15.64
C PHE A 211 -3.40 17.59 -16.05
N GLU A 212 -2.34 18.03 -16.73
CA GLU A 212 -2.19 19.39 -17.27
C GLU A 212 -3.13 19.71 -18.44
N LEU A 213 -3.63 18.69 -19.15
CA LEU A 213 -4.62 18.85 -20.23
C LEU A 213 -6.08 18.88 -19.73
N MET A 214 -6.33 18.58 -18.46
CA MET A 214 -7.70 18.58 -17.91
C MET A 214 -8.34 19.97 -18.01
N PRO A 215 -9.52 20.11 -18.64
CA PRO A 215 -10.23 21.40 -18.73
C PRO A 215 -10.70 21.90 -17.36
N GLU A 216 -11.17 20.98 -16.52
CA GLU A 216 -11.65 21.25 -15.17
C GLU A 216 -10.94 20.32 -14.18
N ARG A 217 -10.44 20.89 -13.08
CA ARG A 217 -9.77 20.16 -12.01
C ARG A 217 -10.53 20.35 -10.71
N ASN A 218 -10.71 19.26 -9.97
CA ASN A 218 -11.30 19.26 -8.64
C ASN A 218 -10.45 18.42 -7.68
N ALA A 219 -10.86 18.32 -6.40
CA ALA A 219 -10.12 17.56 -5.39
C ALA A 219 -9.80 16.10 -5.82
N VAL A 220 -10.69 15.45 -6.58
CA VAL A 220 -10.49 14.08 -7.10
C VAL A 220 -9.34 14.03 -8.09
N SER A 221 -9.24 14.99 -9.02
CA SER A 221 -8.12 15.03 -9.99
C SER A 221 -6.78 15.33 -9.34
N TRP A 222 -6.76 16.22 -8.35
CA TRP A 222 -5.55 16.51 -7.58
C TRP A 222 -5.09 15.28 -6.79
N ASN A 223 -6.03 14.59 -6.11
CA ASN A 223 -5.74 13.35 -5.40
C ASN A 223 -5.23 12.26 -6.33
N ALA A 224 -5.83 12.08 -7.52
CA ALA A 224 -5.37 11.09 -8.49
C ALA A 224 -3.89 11.31 -8.85
N MET A 225 -3.51 12.55 -9.20
CA MET A 225 -2.13 12.84 -9.61
C MET A 225 -1.13 12.79 -8.44
N ILE A 226 -1.50 13.30 -7.27
CA ILE A 226 -0.65 13.21 -6.06
C ILE A 226 -0.46 11.74 -5.65
N ALA A 227 -1.52 10.94 -5.67
CA ALA A 227 -1.44 9.50 -5.40
C ALA A 227 -0.56 8.78 -6.43
N SER A 228 -0.65 9.14 -7.71
CA SER A 228 0.22 8.61 -8.78
C SER A 228 1.70 8.85 -8.49
N TYR A 229 2.08 10.06 -8.08
CA TYR A 229 3.45 10.36 -7.68
C TYR A 229 3.89 9.56 -6.44
N VAL A 230 3.04 9.49 -5.41
CA VAL A 230 3.34 8.75 -4.16
C VAL A 230 3.52 7.26 -4.41
N GLN A 231 2.66 6.64 -5.24
CA GLN A 231 2.74 5.22 -5.57
C GLN A 231 4.03 4.87 -6.34
N ASN A 232 4.58 5.83 -7.07
CA ASN A 232 5.82 5.68 -7.83
C ASN A 232 7.05 6.25 -7.10
N ASN A 233 6.95 6.48 -5.78
CA ASN A 233 8.03 7.03 -4.93
C ASN A 233 8.58 8.40 -5.38
N ARG A 234 7.83 9.17 -6.16
CA ARG A 234 8.16 10.53 -6.63
C ARG A 234 7.67 11.59 -5.66
N PHE A 235 8.18 11.54 -4.43
CA PHE A 235 7.66 12.32 -3.31
C PHE A 235 7.87 13.83 -3.48
N HIS A 236 9.00 14.26 -4.07
CA HIS A 236 9.29 15.68 -4.31
C HIS A 236 8.25 16.31 -5.23
N GLU A 237 7.92 15.64 -6.32
CA GLU A 237 6.89 16.07 -7.26
C GLU A 237 5.49 16.05 -6.63
N ALA A 238 5.20 15.06 -5.79
CA ALA A 238 3.95 15.02 -5.02
C ALA A 238 3.78 16.27 -4.13
N PHE A 239 4.85 16.70 -3.43
CA PHE A 239 4.81 17.91 -2.59
C PHE A 239 4.80 19.20 -3.40
N ALA A 240 5.52 19.27 -4.53
CA ALA A 240 5.45 20.41 -5.43
C ALA A 240 4.03 20.61 -5.97
N LEU A 241 3.38 19.52 -6.37
CA LEU A 241 1.99 19.56 -6.82
C LEU A 241 1.03 19.90 -5.69
N PHE A 242 1.27 19.39 -4.48
CA PHE A 242 0.47 19.73 -3.30
C PHE A 242 0.57 21.23 -2.95
N ARG A 243 1.76 21.84 -3.04
CA ARG A 243 1.91 23.29 -2.86
C ARG A 243 1.12 24.09 -3.91
N ARG A 244 1.21 23.69 -5.19
CA ARG A 244 0.41 24.31 -6.26
C ARG A 244 -1.09 24.22 -5.98
N MET A 245 -1.55 23.07 -5.50
CA MET A 245 -2.95 22.88 -5.10
C MET A 245 -3.37 23.85 -3.97
N GLN A 246 -2.50 24.06 -2.98
CA GLN A 246 -2.76 25.00 -1.88
C GLN A 246 -2.82 26.46 -2.37
N GLU A 247 -1.94 26.85 -3.30
CA GLU A 247 -1.94 28.17 -3.94
C GLU A 247 -3.22 28.42 -4.73
N GLU A 248 -3.74 27.39 -5.40
CA GLU A 248 -5.03 27.38 -6.08
C GLU A 248 -6.24 27.28 -5.13
N LYS A 249 -6.00 27.28 -3.79
CA LYS A 249 -7.01 27.26 -2.73
C LYS A 249 -8.00 26.09 -2.80
N VAL A 250 -7.57 24.95 -3.35
CA VAL A 250 -8.39 23.76 -3.39
C VAL A 250 -8.40 23.13 -1.99
N THR A 251 -9.59 22.80 -1.48
CA THR A 251 -9.75 22.20 -0.15
C THR A 251 -9.28 20.75 -0.13
N LEU A 252 -8.61 20.34 0.94
CA LEU A 252 -8.34 18.91 1.17
C LEU A 252 -9.61 18.15 1.51
N ASP A 253 -9.78 16.99 0.89
CA ASP A 253 -10.69 15.95 1.37
C ASP A 253 -9.92 14.85 2.13
N LYS A 254 -10.66 13.91 2.72
CA LYS A 254 -10.06 12.81 3.50
C LYS A 254 -9.13 11.90 2.69
N TYR A 255 -9.39 11.73 1.40
CA TYR A 255 -8.63 10.82 0.54
C TYR A 255 -7.29 11.44 0.15
N LEU A 256 -7.32 12.70 -0.25
CA LEU A 256 -6.13 13.47 -0.54
C LEU A 256 -5.27 13.64 0.72
N ALA A 257 -5.88 13.96 1.87
CA ALA A 257 -5.15 14.08 3.13
C ALA A 257 -4.38 12.78 3.45
N ALA A 258 -5.01 11.62 3.26
CA ALA A 258 -4.33 10.33 3.40
C ALA A 258 -3.17 10.15 2.40
N SER A 259 -3.36 10.52 1.13
CA SER A 259 -2.32 10.45 0.09
C SER A 259 -1.10 11.33 0.43
N VAL A 260 -1.32 12.57 0.87
CA VAL A 260 -0.22 13.49 1.22
C VAL A 260 0.46 13.07 2.54
N LEU A 261 -0.29 12.60 3.53
CA LEU A 261 0.29 12.00 4.75
C LEU A 261 1.16 10.79 4.40
N LYS A 262 0.77 9.98 3.42
CA LYS A 262 1.60 8.88 2.92
C LYS A 262 2.90 9.39 2.29
N ALA A 263 2.84 10.46 1.50
CA ALA A 263 4.03 11.13 0.97
C ALA A 263 4.96 11.59 2.10
N CYS A 264 4.41 12.14 3.18
CA CYS A 264 5.18 12.57 4.35
C CYS A 264 5.98 11.40 4.97
N THR A 265 5.36 10.21 5.04
CA THR A 265 6.03 9.00 5.54
C THR A 265 7.22 8.58 4.68
N GLY A 266 7.18 8.84 3.37
CA GLY A 266 8.24 8.47 2.43
C GLY A 266 9.52 9.25 2.69
N ILE A 267 9.41 10.56 2.86
CA ILE A 267 10.57 11.46 3.02
C ILE A 267 10.88 11.85 4.47
N GLY A 268 10.03 11.47 5.43
CA GLY A 268 10.19 11.85 6.84
C GLY A 268 9.77 13.29 7.14
N ALA A 269 8.80 13.81 6.39
CA ALA A 269 8.28 15.18 6.44
C ALA A 269 7.32 15.40 7.63
N LEU A 270 7.86 15.53 8.84
CA LEU A 270 7.11 15.66 10.08
C LEU A 270 6.36 17.00 10.20
N HIS A 271 6.95 18.13 9.80
CA HIS A 271 6.30 19.43 9.96
C HIS A 271 5.16 19.59 8.95
N GLN A 272 5.31 19.18 7.69
CA GLN A 272 4.14 19.10 6.78
C GLN A 272 3.09 18.09 7.28
N GLY A 273 3.50 16.93 7.78
CA GLY A 273 2.57 15.95 8.35
C GLY A 273 1.76 16.49 9.54
N LYS A 274 2.41 17.27 10.43
CA LYS A 274 1.73 17.99 11.53
C LYS A 274 0.75 19.03 11.00
N TRP A 275 1.18 19.83 10.02
CA TRP A 275 0.30 20.83 9.41
C TRP A 275 -0.96 20.20 8.81
N ILE A 276 -0.83 19.07 8.11
CA ILE A 276 -1.99 18.36 7.52
C ILE A 276 -2.90 17.84 8.63
N HIS A 277 -2.35 17.25 9.70
CA HIS A 277 -3.15 16.78 10.83
C HIS A 277 -3.90 17.93 11.52
N ASP A 278 -3.22 19.06 11.76
CA ASP A 278 -3.86 20.26 12.32
C ASP A 278 -4.95 20.82 11.37
N TYR A 279 -4.74 20.75 10.05
CA TYR A 279 -5.74 21.14 9.04
C TYR A 279 -6.97 20.23 9.07
N ILE A 280 -6.78 18.91 9.21
CA ILE A 280 -7.86 17.92 9.35
C ILE A 280 -8.74 18.26 10.56
N GLU A 281 -8.13 18.56 11.71
CA GLU A 281 -8.86 18.93 12.93
C GLU A 281 -9.59 20.28 12.76
N LYS A 282 -8.92 21.31 12.21
CA LYS A 282 -9.51 22.66 12.03
C LYS A 282 -10.63 22.71 10.99
N SER A 283 -10.52 21.92 9.94
CA SER A 283 -11.49 21.89 8.84
C SER A 283 -12.62 20.89 9.09
N CYS A 284 -12.63 20.23 10.26
CA CYS A 284 -13.60 19.20 10.64
C CYS A 284 -13.75 18.10 9.59
N ILE A 285 -12.63 17.67 8.97
CA ILE A 285 -12.65 16.53 8.05
C ILE A 285 -12.99 15.27 8.85
N GLU A 286 -14.00 14.53 8.39
CA GLU A 286 -14.42 13.29 9.03
C GLU A 286 -13.27 12.28 9.12
N LEU A 287 -12.96 11.87 10.35
CA LEU A 287 -11.98 10.84 10.63
C LEU A 287 -12.63 9.47 10.55
N ASP A 288 -12.22 8.66 9.57
CA ASP A 288 -12.49 7.23 9.56
C ASP A 288 -11.26 6.42 10.03
N SER A 289 -11.46 5.13 10.29
CA SER A 289 -10.40 4.22 10.75
C SER A 289 -9.16 4.22 9.84
N LYS A 290 -9.36 4.40 8.52
CA LYS A 290 -8.28 4.43 7.53
C LYS A 290 -7.47 5.72 7.63
N LEU A 291 -8.13 6.87 7.73
CA LEU A 291 -7.45 8.16 7.87
C LEU A 291 -6.68 8.24 9.20
N VAL A 292 -7.29 7.81 10.31
CA VAL A 292 -6.62 7.77 11.62
C VAL A 292 -5.39 6.87 11.61
N THR A 293 -5.51 5.66 11.05
CA THR A 293 -4.36 4.75 10.89
C THR A 293 -3.25 5.40 10.04
N THR A 294 -3.61 6.19 9.04
CA THR A 294 -2.65 6.92 8.18
C THR A 294 -1.91 8.02 8.95
N ILE A 295 -2.62 8.77 9.81
CA ILE A 295 -2.03 9.80 10.68
C ILE A 295 -1.05 9.15 11.67
N ILE A 296 -1.43 8.01 12.24
CA ILE A 296 -0.57 7.22 13.13
C ILE A 296 0.69 6.74 12.39
N ASP A 297 0.55 6.13 11.20
CA ASP A 297 1.69 5.67 10.36
C ASP A 297 2.64 6.82 10.05
N MET A 298 2.11 8.01 9.75
CA MET A 298 2.89 9.22 9.52
C MET A 298 3.71 9.61 10.74
N TYR A 299 3.12 9.73 11.92
CA TYR A 299 3.87 10.08 13.11
C TYR A 299 4.93 9.04 13.49
N CYS A 300 4.63 7.75 13.36
CA CYS A 300 5.60 6.68 13.53
C CYS A 300 6.77 6.81 12.55
N LYS A 301 6.51 6.90 11.24
CA LYS A 301 7.54 6.94 10.19
C LYS A 301 8.27 8.27 10.03
N CYS A 302 7.77 9.34 10.64
CA CYS A 302 8.45 10.63 10.77
C CYS A 302 9.19 10.79 12.12
N GLY A 303 9.24 9.73 12.95
CA GLY A 303 10.05 9.71 14.16
C GLY A 303 9.45 10.47 15.35
N CYS A 304 8.12 10.63 15.40
CA CYS A 304 7.40 11.31 16.48
C CYS A 304 6.39 10.36 17.15
N LEU A 305 6.93 9.32 17.78
CA LEU A 305 6.15 8.24 18.38
C LEU A 305 5.18 8.72 19.48
N ASP A 306 5.52 9.77 20.22
CA ASP A 306 4.66 10.32 21.28
C ASP A 306 3.33 10.86 20.72
N LYS A 307 3.37 11.59 19.60
CA LYS A 307 2.14 12.04 18.91
C LYS A 307 1.37 10.87 18.31
N ALA A 308 2.07 9.84 17.81
CA ALA A 308 1.42 8.63 17.33
C ALA A 308 0.57 7.96 18.44
N PHE A 309 1.13 7.81 19.64
CA PHE A 309 0.40 7.30 20.81
C PHE A 309 -0.76 8.21 21.23
N GLN A 310 -0.60 9.53 21.19
CA GLN A 310 -1.69 10.47 21.50
C GLN A 310 -2.89 10.26 20.57
N VAL A 311 -2.64 10.20 19.26
CA VAL A 311 -3.70 9.96 18.25
C VAL A 311 -4.31 8.58 18.43
N PHE A 312 -3.49 7.55 18.59
CA PHE A 312 -3.95 6.18 18.82
C PHE A 312 -4.85 6.08 20.05
N ASN A 313 -4.41 6.63 21.19
CA ASN A 313 -5.16 6.56 22.45
C ASN A 313 -6.47 7.35 22.39
N LYS A 314 -6.47 8.54 21.79
CA LYS A 314 -7.65 9.41 21.62
C LYS A 314 -8.75 8.76 20.77
N TRP A 315 -8.41 7.92 19.80
CA TRP A 315 -9.39 7.29 18.90
C TRP A 315 -10.12 6.11 19.55
N PRO A 316 -11.46 6.14 19.72
CA PRO A 316 -12.18 5.07 20.43
C PRO A 316 -12.30 3.77 19.63
N ASP A 317 -12.64 3.85 18.34
CA ASP A 317 -12.87 2.70 17.45
C ASP A 317 -11.58 2.16 16.83
N LYS A 318 -10.67 1.71 17.69
CA LYS A 318 -9.39 1.10 17.27
C LYS A 318 -9.62 -0.23 16.57
N GLY A 319 -9.65 -0.23 15.25
CA GLY A 319 -9.62 -1.45 14.44
C GLY A 319 -8.23 -2.11 14.42
N ILE A 320 -8.17 -3.36 13.95
CA ILE A 320 -6.92 -4.16 13.84
C ILE A 320 -5.78 -3.41 13.14
N SER A 321 -6.09 -2.64 12.10
CA SER A 321 -5.10 -1.87 11.34
C SER A 321 -4.39 -0.80 12.19
N SER A 322 -5.10 -0.17 13.14
CA SER A 322 -4.51 0.85 14.03
C SER A 322 -3.57 0.22 15.07
N TRP A 323 -3.92 -0.95 15.60
CA TRP A 323 -3.04 -1.75 16.48
C TRP A 323 -1.79 -2.19 15.75
N ASN A 324 -1.95 -2.79 14.57
CA ASN A 324 -0.84 -3.21 13.71
C ASN A 324 0.08 -2.05 13.37
N CYS A 325 -0.47 -0.88 13.06
CA CYS A 325 0.31 0.31 12.76
C CYS A 325 1.17 0.76 13.96
N MET A 326 0.61 0.78 15.18
CA MET A 326 1.39 1.13 16.37
C MET A 326 2.42 0.07 16.76
N ILE A 327 2.08 -1.22 16.72
CA ILE A 327 3.03 -2.32 17.01
C ILE A 327 4.19 -2.28 16.00
N GLY A 328 3.89 -2.12 14.70
CA GLY A 328 4.90 -1.95 13.66
C GLY A 328 5.74 -0.68 13.83
N GLY A 329 5.11 0.43 14.24
CA GLY A 329 5.78 1.67 14.63
C GLY A 329 6.78 1.47 15.77
N LEU A 330 6.41 0.73 16.81
CA LEU A 330 7.32 0.38 17.90
C LEU A 330 8.47 -0.52 17.43
N ALA A 331 8.18 -1.47 16.53
CA ALA A 331 9.17 -2.38 15.94
C ALA A 331 10.26 -1.62 15.16
N ILE A 332 9.88 -0.69 14.27
CA ILE A 332 10.86 0.11 13.50
C ILE A 332 11.65 1.06 14.42
N HIS A 333 11.10 1.44 15.58
CA HIS A 333 11.83 2.22 16.58
C HIS A 333 12.74 1.37 17.49
N GLY A 334 12.77 0.03 17.32
CA GLY A 334 13.53 -0.88 18.16
C GLY A 334 13.00 -0.98 19.59
N LYS A 335 11.72 -0.67 19.82
CA LYS A 335 11.06 -0.76 21.13
C LYS A 335 10.28 -2.08 21.23
N GLY A 336 10.99 -3.21 21.12
CA GLY A 336 10.35 -4.53 21.02
C GLY A 336 9.52 -4.91 22.25
N GLU A 337 9.99 -4.59 23.46
CA GLU A 337 9.24 -4.86 24.68
C GLU A 337 7.90 -4.09 24.73
N ALA A 338 7.94 -2.79 24.42
CA ALA A 338 6.72 -1.99 24.34
C ALA A 338 5.77 -2.47 23.22
N ALA A 339 6.29 -3.03 22.12
CA ALA A 339 5.47 -3.61 21.06
C ALA A 339 4.72 -4.86 21.55
N ILE A 340 5.38 -5.66 22.38
CA ILE A 340 4.80 -6.86 23.00
C ILE A 340 3.75 -6.47 24.05
N GLU A 341 4.04 -5.50 24.92
CA GLU A 341 3.08 -4.97 25.90
C GLU A 341 1.81 -4.43 25.21
N LEU A 342 1.96 -3.76 24.07
CA LEU A 342 0.83 -3.24 23.30
C LEU A 342 0.02 -4.37 22.64
N PHE A 343 0.67 -5.44 22.20
CA PHE A 343 -0.01 -6.64 21.71
C PHE A 343 -0.78 -7.36 22.82
N GLU A 344 -0.22 -7.45 24.02
CA GLU A 344 -0.94 -8.00 25.19
C GLU A 344 -2.17 -7.14 25.55
N GLU A 345 -2.09 -5.82 25.37
CA GLU A 345 -3.27 -4.95 25.47
C GLU A 345 -4.31 -5.23 24.38
N MET A 346 -3.88 -5.40 23.13
CA MET A 346 -4.75 -5.77 22.01
C MET A 346 -5.54 -7.05 22.31
N GLN A 347 -4.86 -8.05 22.88
CA GLN A 347 -5.47 -9.32 23.30
C GLN A 347 -6.48 -9.10 24.44
N ARG A 348 -6.13 -8.32 25.46
CA ARG A 348 -7.06 -7.99 26.57
C ARG A 348 -8.33 -7.28 26.10
N ARG A 349 -8.25 -6.54 24.99
CA ARG A 349 -9.39 -5.89 24.34
C ARG A 349 -10.11 -6.79 23.33
N MET A 350 -9.77 -8.07 23.26
CA MET A 350 -10.40 -9.08 22.40
C MET A 350 -10.32 -8.74 20.91
N VAL A 351 -9.29 -7.99 20.49
CA VAL A 351 -9.05 -7.74 19.07
C VAL A 351 -8.23 -8.91 18.52
N ALA A 352 -8.82 -9.68 17.59
CA ALA A 352 -8.19 -10.84 17.00
C ALA A 352 -6.92 -10.45 16.21
N PRO A 353 -5.74 -11.02 16.54
CA PRO A 353 -4.54 -10.84 15.74
C PRO A 353 -4.68 -11.42 14.33
N ASP A 354 -3.97 -10.82 13.38
CA ASP A 354 -3.83 -11.32 12.01
C ASP A 354 -2.35 -11.56 11.65
N HIS A 355 -2.12 -12.04 10.44
CA HIS A 355 -0.77 -12.23 9.90
C HIS A 355 0.11 -10.97 9.99
N ILE A 356 -0.44 -9.77 9.77
CA ILE A 356 0.32 -8.51 9.87
C ILE A 356 0.75 -8.25 11.32
N THR A 357 -0.09 -8.59 12.29
CA THR A 357 0.22 -8.48 13.72
C THR A 357 1.49 -9.25 14.07
N PHE A 358 1.58 -10.50 13.62
CA PHE A 358 2.74 -11.35 13.88
C PHE A 358 3.99 -10.92 13.11
N VAL A 359 3.88 -10.44 11.87
CA VAL A 359 5.02 -9.82 11.17
C VAL A 359 5.61 -8.66 11.98
N ASN A 360 4.75 -7.80 12.53
CA ASN A 360 5.20 -6.66 13.34
C ASN A 360 5.83 -7.10 14.67
N LEU A 361 5.28 -8.11 15.35
CA LEU A 361 5.86 -8.67 16.57
C LEU A 361 7.23 -9.32 16.34
N LEU A 362 7.36 -10.12 15.28
CA LEU A 362 8.61 -10.79 14.94
C LEU A 362 9.67 -9.76 14.52
N SER A 363 9.28 -8.72 13.77
CA SER A 363 10.16 -7.58 13.46
C SER A 363 10.59 -6.82 14.71
N ALA A 364 9.69 -6.61 15.68
CA ALA A 364 10.00 -6.02 16.96
C ALA A 364 11.03 -6.85 17.75
N CYS A 365 10.87 -8.18 17.73
CA CYS A 365 11.84 -9.10 18.32
C CYS A 365 13.19 -9.02 17.60
N ALA A 366 13.20 -9.05 16.25
CA ALA A 366 14.40 -8.96 15.41
C ALA A 366 15.20 -7.68 15.66
N HIS A 367 14.54 -6.53 15.77
CA HIS A 367 15.20 -5.25 16.00
C HIS A 367 15.65 -5.01 17.46
N SER A 368 15.18 -5.84 18.38
CA SER A 368 15.47 -5.75 19.82
C SER A 368 16.28 -6.93 20.37
N GLY A 369 16.58 -7.93 19.53
CA GLY A 369 17.33 -9.12 19.91
C GLY A 369 16.58 -10.09 20.83
N LEU A 370 15.24 -10.07 20.81
CA LEU A 370 14.40 -10.89 21.70
C LEU A 370 14.18 -12.29 21.11
N VAL A 371 15.24 -13.09 20.99
CA VAL A 371 15.22 -14.39 20.31
C VAL A 371 14.15 -15.33 20.88
N GLU A 372 14.14 -15.52 22.20
CA GLU A 372 13.19 -16.43 22.84
C GLU A 372 11.73 -16.00 22.68
N LYS A 373 11.45 -14.69 22.77
CA LYS A 373 10.10 -14.17 22.53
C LYS A 373 9.70 -14.32 21.05
N GLY A 374 10.63 -14.11 20.12
CA GLY A 374 10.40 -14.34 18.69
C GLY A 374 10.02 -15.80 18.40
N ARG A 375 10.75 -16.78 18.95
CA ARG A 375 10.41 -18.20 18.87
C ARG A 375 9.02 -18.48 19.41
N HIS A 376 8.73 -17.95 20.59
CA HIS A 376 7.45 -18.13 21.25
C HIS A 376 6.29 -17.63 20.38
N TYR A 377 6.36 -16.39 19.87
CA TYR A 377 5.29 -15.83 19.05
C TYR A 377 5.18 -16.50 17.68
N PHE A 378 6.28 -16.94 17.08
CA PHE A 378 6.25 -17.70 15.83
C PHE A 378 5.49 -19.02 15.99
N GLN A 379 5.72 -19.75 17.08
CA GLN A 379 4.96 -20.98 17.38
C GLN A 379 3.50 -20.68 17.81
N CYS A 380 3.30 -19.62 18.59
CA CYS A 380 2.00 -19.21 19.10
C CYS A 380 1.03 -18.86 17.97
N MET A 381 1.51 -18.19 16.92
CA MET A 381 0.75 -17.85 15.72
C MET A 381 0.01 -19.05 15.13
N THR A 382 0.70 -20.18 14.95
CA THR A 382 0.09 -21.40 14.41
C THR A 382 -0.71 -22.16 15.47
N ARG A 383 -0.12 -22.39 16.65
CA ARG A 383 -0.72 -23.27 17.69
C ARG A 383 -1.95 -22.69 18.36
N VAL A 384 -1.98 -21.36 18.56
CA VAL A 384 -3.04 -20.68 19.32
C VAL A 384 -4.01 -19.95 18.40
N TYR A 385 -3.50 -19.30 17.34
CA TYR A 385 -4.33 -18.48 16.45
C TYR A 385 -4.71 -19.17 15.15
N GLY A 386 -4.15 -20.34 14.83
CA GLY A 386 -4.39 -21.04 13.57
C GLY A 386 -3.94 -20.24 12.35
N ILE A 387 -2.97 -19.33 12.53
CA ILE A 387 -2.41 -18.53 11.44
C ILE A 387 -1.18 -19.24 10.89
N GLU A 388 -1.23 -19.62 9.62
CA GLU A 388 -0.12 -20.28 8.95
C GLU A 388 1.01 -19.28 8.60
N PRO A 389 2.29 -19.63 8.85
CA PRO A 389 3.42 -18.78 8.52
C PRO A 389 3.55 -18.52 7.02
N ARG A 390 3.52 -17.24 6.65
CA ARG A 390 3.85 -16.73 5.30
C ARG A 390 5.33 -16.31 5.19
N ARG A 391 5.80 -16.05 3.97
CA ARG A 391 7.20 -15.65 3.66
C ARG A 391 7.71 -14.52 4.55
N GLU A 392 6.87 -13.54 4.83
CA GLU A 392 7.21 -12.37 5.65
C GLU A 392 7.56 -12.76 7.09
N HIS A 393 6.88 -13.76 7.67
CA HIS A 393 7.16 -14.24 9.03
C HIS A 393 8.49 -14.98 9.08
N PHE A 394 8.77 -15.85 8.10
CA PHE A 394 10.06 -16.51 7.97
C PHE A 394 11.18 -15.49 7.76
N GLY A 395 10.96 -14.45 6.95
CA GLY A 395 11.91 -13.36 6.77
C GLY A 395 12.26 -12.65 8.08
N CYS A 396 11.26 -12.38 8.93
CA CYS A 396 11.49 -11.78 10.25
C CYS A 396 12.27 -12.73 11.18
N MET A 397 11.96 -14.03 11.17
CA MET A 397 12.67 -15.02 12.00
C MET A 397 14.11 -15.22 11.54
N VAL A 398 14.36 -15.30 10.23
CA VAL A 398 15.71 -15.38 9.67
C VAL A 398 16.51 -14.11 9.98
N ASP A 399 15.89 -12.93 9.93
CA ASP A 399 16.54 -11.68 10.37
C ASP A 399 16.88 -11.72 11.87
N LEU A 400 15.97 -12.18 12.73
CA LEU A 400 16.18 -12.33 14.16
C LEU A 400 17.33 -13.31 14.50
N LEU A 401 17.26 -14.54 13.98
CA LEU A 401 18.27 -15.57 14.19
C LEU A 401 19.62 -15.17 13.59
N GLY A 402 19.57 -14.59 12.38
CA GLY A 402 20.74 -14.11 11.66
C GLY A 402 21.50 -13.03 12.42
N ARG A 403 20.81 -12.02 12.98
CA ARG A 403 21.44 -10.98 13.83
C ARG A 403 21.97 -11.52 15.16
N ALA A 404 21.36 -12.58 15.68
CA ALA A 404 21.82 -13.27 16.88
C ALA A 404 23.03 -14.19 16.63
N GLY A 405 23.47 -14.36 15.37
CA GLY A 405 24.57 -15.25 15.01
C GLY A 405 24.19 -16.73 14.88
N MET A 406 22.90 -17.06 14.96
CA MET A 406 22.37 -18.42 14.87
C MET A 406 22.17 -18.84 13.40
N LEU A 407 23.26 -18.80 12.61
CA LEU A 407 23.20 -18.96 11.15
C LEU A 407 22.75 -20.35 10.70
N ASP A 408 23.20 -21.41 11.39
CA ASP A 408 22.82 -22.79 11.05
C ASP A 408 21.32 -23.01 11.24
N GLU A 409 20.77 -22.50 12.35
CA GLU A 409 19.35 -22.57 12.62
C GLU A 409 18.52 -21.72 11.65
N ALA A 410 19.01 -20.53 11.29
CA ALA A 410 18.37 -19.70 10.28
C ALA A 410 18.30 -20.42 8.92
N ARG A 411 19.35 -21.19 8.57
CA ARG A 411 19.36 -22.04 7.37
C ARG A 411 18.39 -23.21 7.49
N GLU A 412 18.36 -23.90 8.62
CA GLU A 412 17.40 -24.99 8.88
C GLU A 412 15.95 -24.50 8.75
N LEU A 413 15.65 -23.34 9.34
CA LEU A 413 14.32 -22.73 9.23
C LEU A 413 13.92 -22.45 7.77
N ILE A 414 14.85 -22.06 6.90
CA ILE A 414 14.60 -21.87 5.46
C ILE A 414 14.30 -23.22 4.78
N HIS A 415 15.00 -24.30 5.16
CA HIS A 415 14.73 -25.64 4.61
C HIS A 415 13.39 -26.22 5.07
N GLU A 416 12.92 -25.86 6.26
CA GLU A 416 11.61 -26.26 6.79
C GLU A 416 10.43 -25.47 6.19
N MET A 417 10.70 -24.41 5.42
CA MET A 417 9.63 -23.61 4.81
C MET A 417 8.76 -24.49 3.88
N PRO A 418 7.42 -24.47 4.04
CA PRO A 418 6.51 -25.19 3.16
C PRO A 418 6.40 -24.53 1.76
N ILE A 419 7.06 -23.39 1.59
CA ILE A 419 7.02 -22.51 0.42
C ILE A 419 8.45 -22.12 0.04
N SER A 420 8.70 -21.86 -1.24
CA SER A 420 10.03 -21.43 -1.68
C SER A 420 10.42 -20.08 -1.05
N PRO A 421 11.66 -19.92 -0.57
CA PRO A 421 12.12 -18.67 0.00
C PRO A 421 12.17 -17.60 -1.10
N ASP A 422 11.81 -16.36 -0.74
CA ASP A 422 11.96 -15.23 -1.63
C ASP A 422 13.33 -14.55 -1.46
N ALA A 423 13.61 -13.57 -2.33
CA ALA A 423 14.82 -12.78 -2.26
C ALA A 423 14.95 -12.01 -0.93
N GLY A 424 13.86 -11.73 -0.22
CA GLY A 424 13.82 -11.08 1.08
C GLY A 424 14.44 -11.95 2.17
N VAL A 425 13.93 -13.18 2.31
CA VAL A 425 14.37 -14.18 3.31
C VAL A 425 15.85 -14.53 3.15
N LEU A 426 16.25 -14.97 1.95
CA LEU A 426 17.65 -15.30 1.66
C LEU A 426 18.57 -14.08 1.78
N GLY A 427 18.01 -12.92 1.45
CA GLY A 427 18.66 -11.65 1.63
C GLY A 427 18.98 -11.27 3.07
N ALA A 428 18.09 -11.61 4.02
CA ALA A 428 18.34 -11.44 5.44
C ALA A 428 19.46 -12.37 5.91
N LEU A 429 19.46 -13.63 5.48
CA LEU A 429 20.53 -14.58 5.78
C LEU A 429 21.88 -14.13 5.20
N LEU A 430 21.93 -13.63 3.96
CA LEU A 430 23.15 -13.08 3.35
C LEU A 430 23.66 -11.86 4.12
N GLY A 431 22.76 -11.00 4.60
CA GLY A 431 23.09 -9.91 5.51
C GLY A 431 23.71 -10.40 6.82
N ALA A 432 23.17 -11.46 7.40
CA ALA A 432 23.70 -12.08 8.60
C ALA A 432 25.08 -12.72 8.37
N CYS A 433 25.28 -13.41 7.24
CA CYS A 433 26.59 -13.93 6.81
C CYS A 433 27.62 -12.79 6.72
N LYS A 434 27.23 -11.62 6.18
CA LYS A 434 28.09 -10.42 6.16
C LYS A 434 28.42 -9.92 7.56
N ILE A 435 27.49 -9.94 8.51
CA ILE A 435 27.71 -9.49 9.90
C ILE A 435 28.74 -10.42 10.58
N HIS A 436 28.51 -11.73 10.52
CA HIS A 436 29.27 -12.75 11.23
C HIS A 436 30.49 -13.31 10.45
N GLY A 437 30.68 -12.91 9.19
CA GLY A 437 31.83 -13.32 8.37
C GLY A 437 31.76 -14.76 7.83
N ASN A 438 30.57 -15.35 7.72
CA ASN A 438 30.41 -16.70 7.18
C ASN A 438 30.38 -16.69 5.65
N ILE A 439 31.55 -16.80 5.03
CA ILE A 439 31.71 -16.72 3.57
C ILE A 439 31.07 -17.91 2.88
N LYS A 440 31.28 -19.13 3.41
CA LYS A 440 30.80 -20.38 2.81
C LYS A 440 29.28 -20.36 2.62
N LEU A 441 28.55 -20.06 3.69
CA LEU A 441 27.09 -19.97 3.64
C LEU A 441 26.63 -18.81 2.73
N GLY A 442 27.37 -17.69 2.72
CA GLY A 442 27.08 -16.56 1.84
C GLY A 442 27.22 -16.90 0.34
N GLU A 443 28.20 -17.72 -0.03
CA GLU A 443 28.39 -18.22 -1.40
C GLU A 443 27.30 -19.21 -1.82
N GLU A 444 26.93 -20.13 -0.92
CA GLU A 444 25.89 -21.13 -1.16
C GLU A 444 24.52 -20.49 -1.50
N ILE A 445 24.12 -19.46 -0.75
CA ILE A 445 22.80 -18.80 -0.95
C ILE A 445 22.82 -17.73 -2.05
N TRP A 446 23.99 -17.24 -2.43
CA TRP A 446 24.13 -16.11 -3.35
C TRP A 446 23.52 -16.39 -4.72
N GLU A 447 23.77 -17.58 -5.27
CA GLU A 447 23.29 -17.95 -6.61
C GLU A 447 21.76 -17.89 -6.68
N GLU A 448 21.10 -18.33 -5.61
CA GLU A 448 19.65 -18.28 -5.51
C GLU A 448 19.12 -16.85 -5.33
N VAL A 449 19.77 -16.03 -4.48
CA VAL A 449 19.41 -14.62 -4.29
C VAL A 449 19.42 -13.86 -5.62
N ILE A 450 20.45 -14.04 -6.43
CA ILE A 450 20.59 -13.38 -7.72
C ILE A 450 19.68 -13.94 -8.81
N ARG A 451 19.33 -15.23 -8.72
CA ARG A 451 18.32 -15.80 -9.60
C ARG A 451 16.94 -15.21 -9.31
N LEU A 452 16.62 -14.95 -8.05
CA LEU A 452 15.31 -14.42 -7.63
C LEU A 452 15.18 -12.90 -7.84
N ASP A 453 16.25 -12.14 -7.67
CA ASP A 453 16.23 -10.67 -7.74
C ASP A 453 17.49 -10.11 -8.44
N PRO A 454 17.63 -10.35 -9.77
CA PRO A 454 18.84 -10.02 -10.52
C PRO A 454 19.09 -8.52 -10.68
N GLU A 455 18.06 -7.68 -10.53
CA GLU A 455 18.16 -6.22 -10.73
C GLU A 455 18.52 -5.45 -9.46
N ASN A 456 18.50 -6.11 -8.30
CA ASN A 456 18.75 -5.45 -7.02
C ASN A 456 20.24 -5.31 -6.70
N SER A 457 20.78 -4.14 -7.01
CA SER A 457 22.17 -3.76 -6.72
C SER A 457 22.59 -3.98 -5.26
N GLY A 458 21.65 -3.88 -4.30
CA GLY A 458 21.93 -4.10 -2.88
C GLY A 458 22.43 -5.50 -2.56
N ARG A 459 21.99 -6.53 -3.31
CA ARG A 459 22.44 -7.92 -3.12
C ARG A 459 23.90 -8.08 -3.54
N TYR A 460 24.27 -7.58 -4.72
CA TYR A 460 25.65 -7.54 -5.22
C TYR A 460 26.58 -6.84 -4.24
N VAL A 461 26.17 -5.69 -3.72
CA VAL A 461 26.95 -4.95 -2.74
C VAL A 461 27.13 -5.73 -1.43
N LEU A 462 26.13 -6.49 -0.97
CA LEU A 462 26.26 -7.33 0.24
C LEU A 462 27.32 -8.43 0.06
N LEU A 463 27.31 -9.16 -1.07
CA LEU A 463 28.32 -10.19 -1.34
C LEU A 463 29.71 -9.58 -1.53
N ALA A 464 29.83 -8.50 -2.30
CA ALA A 464 31.09 -7.80 -2.49
C ALA A 464 31.69 -7.35 -1.15
N ASN A 465 30.86 -6.87 -0.22
CA ASN A 465 31.31 -6.51 1.13
C ASN A 465 31.73 -7.73 1.95
N LEU A 466 31.05 -8.88 1.81
CA LEU A 466 31.46 -10.14 2.46
C LEU A 466 32.85 -10.57 1.99
N TYR A 467 33.11 -10.53 0.68
CA TYR A 467 34.44 -10.82 0.13
C TYR A 467 35.51 -9.79 0.52
N ALA A 468 35.18 -8.51 0.54
CA ALA A 468 36.11 -7.46 0.97
C ALA A 468 36.56 -7.67 2.42
N ARG A 469 35.64 -8.02 3.33
CA ARG A 469 35.97 -8.36 4.73
C ARG A 469 36.86 -9.60 4.86
N ALA A 470 36.78 -10.51 3.89
CA ALA A 470 37.61 -11.70 3.80
C ALA A 470 38.97 -11.47 3.13
N GLY A 471 39.25 -10.26 2.63
CA GLY A 471 40.46 -9.95 1.86
C GLY A 471 40.46 -10.53 0.43
N ARG A 472 39.31 -10.98 -0.09
CA ARG A 472 39.18 -11.61 -1.41
C ARG A 472 38.90 -10.57 -2.52
N SER A 473 39.88 -9.70 -2.80
CA SER A 473 39.72 -8.58 -3.73
C SER A 473 39.39 -9.00 -5.17
N GLU A 474 39.89 -10.14 -5.64
CA GLU A 474 39.58 -10.66 -6.98
C GLU A 474 38.09 -10.99 -7.14
N ASP A 475 37.48 -11.58 -6.10
CA ASP A 475 36.07 -11.95 -6.15
C ASP A 475 35.17 -10.72 -6.04
N VAL A 476 35.60 -9.67 -5.31
CA VAL A 476 34.95 -8.36 -5.35
C VAL A 476 34.89 -7.82 -6.79
N ALA A 477 36.01 -7.89 -7.52
CA ALA A 477 36.06 -7.45 -8.92
C ALA A 477 35.14 -8.30 -9.82
N LYS A 478 35.06 -9.62 -9.61
CA LYS A 478 34.12 -10.50 -10.34
C LYS A 478 32.66 -10.12 -10.10
N VAL A 479 32.27 -9.86 -8.85
CA VAL A 479 30.90 -9.45 -8.51
C VAL A 479 30.54 -8.09 -9.14
N ARG A 480 31.48 -7.12 -9.13
CA ARG A 480 31.28 -5.82 -9.79
C ARG A 480 31.16 -5.97 -11.31
N LYS A 481 32.00 -6.79 -11.92
CA LYS A 481 31.92 -7.08 -13.36
C LYS A 481 30.57 -7.69 -13.71
N LEU A 482 30.11 -8.68 -12.94
CA LEU A 482 28.79 -9.30 -13.15
C LEU A 482 27.64 -8.29 -13.03
N MET A 483 27.74 -7.35 -12.08
CA MET A 483 26.77 -6.28 -11.91
C MET A 483 26.72 -5.36 -13.14
N ASN A 484 27.89 -4.99 -13.68
CA ASN A 484 28.00 -4.18 -14.90
C ASN A 484 27.53 -4.93 -16.15
N ASP A 485 27.90 -6.20 -16.31
CA ASP A 485 27.53 -7.07 -17.45
C ASP A 485 26.00 -7.24 -17.53
N ARG A 486 25.30 -7.17 -16.39
CA ARG A 486 23.83 -7.21 -16.30
C ARG A 486 23.16 -5.85 -16.34
N GLY A 487 23.91 -4.76 -16.50
CA GLY A 487 23.38 -3.39 -16.52
C GLY A 487 22.82 -2.90 -15.18
N VAL A 488 23.14 -3.57 -14.08
CA VAL A 488 22.61 -3.24 -12.75
C VAL A 488 23.37 -2.04 -12.20
N LYS A 489 22.70 -0.89 -12.05
CA LYS A 489 23.32 0.31 -11.49
C LYS A 489 23.18 0.36 -9.98
N LYS A 490 24.23 0.81 -9.29
CA LYS A 490 24.21 1.05 -7.84
C LYS A 490 23.25 2.19 -7.55
N VAL A 491 22.28 1.96 -6.67
CA VAL A 491 21.40 3.03 -6.17
C VAL A 491 22.23 4.01 -5.34
N ALA A 492 22.15 5.30 -5.68
CA ALA A 492 22.81 6.35 -4.93
C ALA A 492 22.19 6.49 -3.52
N GLY A 493 23.03 6.60 -2.51
CA GLY A 493 22.59 6.80 -1.13
C GLY A 493 22.38 8.27 -0.81
N PHE A 494 21.14 8.69 -0.58
CA PHE A 494 20.81 10.06 -0.23
C PHE A 494 20.16 10.14 1.16
N SER A 495 20.31 11.30 1.79
CA SER A 495 19.71 11.61 3.09
C SER A 495 18.90 12.88 2.97
N MET A 496 17.71 12.88 3.56
CA MET A 496 16.79 14.00 3.58
C MET A 496 16.62 14.53 4.99
N ILE A 497 16.51 15.84 5.12
CA ILE A 497 16.20 16.55 6.36
C ILE A 497 15.15 17.61 6.06
N GLU A 498 14.13 17.69 6.91
CA GLU A 498 13.12 18.74 6.85
C GLU A 498 13.42 19.82 7.89
N LEU A 499 13.55 21.07 7.44
CA LEU A 499 13.73 22.24 8.30
C LEU A 499 12.85 23.38 7.78
N GLU A 500 12.18 24.07 8.72
CA GLU A 500 11.31 25.22 8.41
C GLU A 500 10.19 24.94 7.38
N GLY A 501 9.87 23.67 7.13
CA GLY A 501 8.86 23.25 6.14
C GLY A 501 9.41 22.99 4.74
N ASP A 502 10.72 23.06 4.55
CA ASP A 502 11.41 22.67 3.33
C ASP A 502 12.19 21.37 3.54
N VAL A 503 12.20 20.51 2.51
CA VAL A 503 12.89 19.22 2.52
C VAL A 503 14.15 19.36 1.70
N HIS A 504 15.30 19.16 2.34
CA HIS A 504 16.61 19.25 1.73
C HIS A 504 17.17 17.84 1.54
N GLU A 505 17.55 17.52 0.29
CA GLU A 505 18.18 16.27 -0.08
C GLU A 505 19.68 16.43 -0.24
N PHE A 506 20.43 15.46 0.27
CA PHE A 506 21.89 15.42 0.18
C PHE A 506 22.33 14.10 -0.45
N ILE A 507 23.12 14.21 -1.52
CA ILE A 507 23.81 13.09 -2.18
C ILE A 507 25.31 13.28 -1.96
N ALA A 508 26.02 12.20 -1.64
CA ALA A 508 27.46 12.25 -1.43
C ALA A 508 28.18 12.68 -2.72
N GLY A 509 29.01 13.72 -2.64
CA GLY A 509 29.75 14.27 -3.78
C GLY A 509 29.03 15.36 -4.57
N GLU A 510 27.71 15.50 -4.43
CA GLU A 510 26.97 16.59 -5.08
C GLU A 510 27.12 17.92 -4.32
N ARG A 511 27.38 18.99 -5.06
CA ARG A 511 27.47 20.37 -4.54
C ARG A 511 26.35 21.28 -5.03
N THR A 512 25.23 20.70 -5.42
CA THR A 512 24.05 21.37 -5.99
C THR A 512 23.32 22.27 -4.98
N HIS A 513 23.48 22.01 -3.68
CA HIS A 513 22.84 22.82 -2.63
C HIS A 513 23.38 24.27 -2.60
N PRO A 514 22.52 25.31 -2.52
CA PRO A 514 22.95 26.72 -2.53
C PRO A 514 23.98 27.05 -1.43
N GLU A 515 23.86 26.41 -0.28
CA GLU A 515 24.75 26.59 0.88
C GLU A 515 25.85 25.52 1.00
N SER A 516 26.19 24.82 -0.08
CA SER A 516 27.15 23.71 -0.08
C SER A 516 28.47 24.07 0.62
N LYS A 517 29.06 25.24 0.33
CA LYS A 517 30.31 25.69 0.97
C LYS A 517 30.23 25.73 2.50
N ALA A 518 29.12 26.25 3.06
CA ALA A 518 28.93 26.32 4.50
C ALA A 518 28.73 24.93 5.12
N ILE A 519 27.96 24.07 4.44
CA ILE A 519 27.68 22.70 4.88
C ILE A 519 28.96 21.88 4.94
N TYR A 520 29.77 21.89 3.89
CA TYR A 520 31.05 21.18 3.86
C TYR A 520 32.04 21.73 4.90
N GLY A 521 32.06 23.06 5.09
CA GLY A 521 32.82 23.67 6.19
C GLY A 521 32.39 23.14 7.56
N LYS A 522 31.08 23.01 7.80
CA LYS A 522 30.55 22.45 9.04
C LYS A 522 30.83 20.97 9.20
N VAL A 523 30.81 20.19 8.12
CA VAL A 523 31.24 18.77 8.15
C VAL A 523 32.68 18.67 8.63
N ASN A 524 33.58 19.52 8.12
CA ASN A 524 34.99 19.51 8.54
C ASN A 524 35.18 19.91 10.01
N GLU A 525 34.44 20.92 10.50
CA GLU A 525 34.41 21.28 11.92
C GLU A 525 33.90 20.11 12.78
N MET A 526 32.79 19.51 12.36
CA MET A 526 32.13 18.40 13.05
C MET A 526 33.05 17.18 13.15
N LEU A 527 33.70 16.80 12.05
CA LEU A 527 34.63 15.67 12.00
C LEU A 527 35.86 15.91 12.88
N LYS A 528 36.46 17.11 12.84
CA LYS A 528 37.56 17.48 13.75
C LYS A 528 37.15 17.36 15.22
N ALA A 529 35.97 17.86 15.56
CA ALA A 529 35.48 17.83 16.94
C ALA A 529 35.25 16.40 17.46
N ILE A 530 34.69 15.51 16.64
CA ILE A 530 34.51 14.10 17.04
C ILE A 530 35.80 13.30 17.01
N SER A 531 36.78 13.65 16.16
CA SER A 531 38.12 13.04 16.20
C SER A 531 38.82 13.29 17.53
N CYS A 532 38.69 14.48 18.11
CA CYS A 532 39.15 14.76 19.47
C CYS A 532 38.44 13.91 20.55
N ALA A 533 37.24 13.40 20.24
CA ALA A 533 36.47 12.51 21.11
C ALA A 533 36.69 11.01 20.80
N GLY A 534 37.69 10.67 19.99
CA GLY A 534 38.07 9.28 19.67
C GLY A 534 37.44 8.71 18.40
N TYR A 535 36.85 9.54 17.53
CA TYR A 535 36.37 9.08 16.23
C TYR A 535 37.52 8.71 15.29
N VAL A 536 37.49 7.47 14.79
CA VAL A 536 38.35 6.99 13.72
C VAL A 536 37.45 6.60 12.54
N PRO A 537 37.63 7.20 11.35
CA PRO A 537 36.88 6.81 10.17
C PRO A 537 37.14 5.34 9.83
N GLU A 538 36.07 4.55 9.68
CA GLU A 538 36.23 3.20 9.16
C GLU A 538 36.37 3.28 7.64
N SER A 539 37.55 2.95 7.12
CA SER A 539 37.73 2.64 5.71
C SER A 539 37.12 1.27 5.45
N ASP A 540 35.85 1.20 5.08
CA ASP A 540 35.31 -0.02 4.46
C ASP A 540 36.19 -0.30 3.23
N GLY A 541 36.79 -1.50 3.15
CA GLY A 541 37.85 -1.88 2.21
C GLY A 541 37.46 -1.92 0.72
N VAL A 542 36.58 -1.04 0.28
CA VAL A 542 35.91 -1.01 -1.03
C VAL A 542 36.26 0.27 -1.82
N LEU A 543 36.92 1.25 -1.19
CA LEU A 543 37.19 2.59 -1.76
C LEU A 543 38.57 2.79 -2.40
N LEU A 544 39.29 1.74 -2.79
CA LEU A 544 40.65 1.92 -3.31
C LEU A 544 40.79 2.11 -4.83
N HIS A 545 39.75 1.99 -5.67
CA HIS A 545 40.01 1.94 -7.13
C HIS A 545 39.08 2.67 -8.12
N ASP A 546 38.10 3.48 -7.71
CA ASP A 546 37.22 4.17 -8.68
C ASP A 546 37.06 5.68 -8.44
N VAL A 547 38.04 6.35 -7.82
CA VAL A 547 38.10 7.81 -7.84
C VAL A 547 39.41 8.17 -8.53
N GLU A 548 39.29 8.71 -9.75
CA GLU A 548 40.41 9.37 -10.43
C GLU A 548 41.05 10.33 -9.41
N GLU A 549 42.35 10.16 -9.21
CA GLU A 549 43.18 10.95 -8.32
C GLU A 549 43.21 12.40 -8.80
N GLU A 550 42.20 13.20 -8.44
CA GLU A 550 42.28 14.67 -8.46
C GLU A 550 41.11 15.28 -7.65
N GLU A 551 41.44 15.80 -6.46
CA GLU A 551 40.66 16.77 -5.66
C GLU A 551 39.40 16.35 -4.86
N MET A 552 39.33 15.15 -4.26
CA MET A 552 38.39 14.93 -3.15
C MET A 552 39.05 14.23 -1.94
N GLU A 553 39.17 14.98 -0.84
CA GLU A 553 39.41 14.44 0.50
C GLU A 553 38.44 13.26 0.76
N ASN A 554 38.99 12.06 1.00
CA ASN A 554 38.36 10.78 1.29
C ASN A 554 36.79 10.73 1.28
N PRO A 555 36.15 10.02 0.33
CA PRO A 555 34.69 9.94 0.16
C PRO A 555 33.89 9.59 1.43
N VAL A 556 34.50 8.91 2.40
CA VAL A 556 33.89 8.55 3.69
C VAL A 556 33.49 9.78 4.51
N TYR A 557 34.20 10.90 4.38
CA TYR A 557 33.91 12.12 5.14
C TYR A 557 32.62 12.82 4.70
N HIS A 558 32.21 12.62 3.46
CA HIS A 558 31.11 13.36 2.84
C HIS A 558 29.89 12.49 2.51
N HIS A 559 29.68 11.41 3.27
CA HIS A 559 28.43 10.66 3.22
C HIS A 559 27.21 11.55 3.48
N SER A 560 26.10 11.24 2.82
CA SER A 560 24.88 12.06 2.84
C SER A 560 24.32 12.30 4.24
N GLU A 561 24.48 11.34 5.16
CA GLU A 561 24.08 11.49 6.56
C GLU A 561 24.85 12.62 7.24
N LYS A 562 26.18 12.68 7.04
CA LYS A 562 27.05 13.69 7.66
C LYS A 562 26.73 15.08 7.11
N LEU A 563 26.45 15.18 5.81
CA LEU A 563 25.99 16.42 5.18
C LEU A 563 24.65 16.89 5.78
N ALA A 564 23.68 15.99 5.91
CA ALA A 564 22.38 16.30 6.50
C ALA A 564 22.49 16.69 7.98
N ILE A 565 23.33 16.02 8.78
CA ILE A 565 23.59 16.39 10.18
C ILE A 565 24.25 17.76 10.26
N ALA A 566 25.25 18.03 9.41
CA ALA A 566 25.94 19.31 9.39
C ALA A 566 24.99 20.46 9.04
N PHE A 567 24.13 20.27 8.03
CA PHE A 567 23.07 21.23 7.71
C PHE A 567 22.10 21.43 8.89
N GLY A 568 21.67 20.34 9.53
CA GLY A 568 20.87 20.39 10.76
C GLY A 568 21.52 21.18 11.89
N LEU A 569 22.82 21.00 12.11
CA LEU A 569 23.57 21.74 13.14
C LEU A 569 23.75 23.23 12.81
N LEU A 570 23.77 23.60 11.52
CA LEU A 570 23.86 25.00 11.08
C LEU A 570 22.54 25.76 11.26
N LYS A 571 21.42 25.10 10.97
CA LYS A 571 20.11 25.76 10.80
C LYS A 571 19.14 25.53 11.94
N ALA A 572 19.16 24.35 12.57
CA ALA A 572 18.20 24.01 13.62
C ALA A 572 18.48 24.80 14.91
N LYS A 573 17.41 25.27 15.56
CA LYS A 573 17.50 26.04 16.81
C LYS A 573 18.20 25.24 17.91
N PRO A 574 18.96 25.86 18.84
CA PRO A 574 19.59 25.12 19.93
C PRO A 574 18.59 24.22 20.68
N GLY A 575 18.95 22.95 20.88
CA GLY A 575 18.10 21.95 21.55
C GLY A 575 17.05 21.26 20.67
N GLU A 576 16.80 21.72 19.45
CA GLU A 576 15.85 21.08 18.53
C GLU A 576 16.39 19.73 17.99
N THR A 577 15.57 18.68 18.01
CA THR A 577 15.99 17.36 17.51
C THR A 577 16.20 17.37 15.99
N ILE A 578 17.37 16.93 15.53
CA ILE A 578 17.68 16.76 14.11
C ILE A 578 17.07 15.43 13.64
N ARG A 579 16.22 15.45 12.60
CA ARG A 579 15.57 14.26 12.04
C ARG A 579 16.01 14.06 10.60
N ILE A 580 16.52 12.87 10.29
CA ILE A 580 17.07 12.53 8.98
C ILE A 580 16.42 11.24 8.50
N SER A 581 16.03 11.19 7.23
CA SER A 581 15.62 9.96 6.54
C SER A 581 16.65 9.58 5.49
N LYS A 582 17.08 8.32 5.50
CA LYS A 582 17.97 7.75 4.50
C LYS A 582 17.27 6.67 3.69
N ASN A 583 17.48 6.67 2.38
CA ASN A 583 16.90 5.69 1.46
C ASN A 583 17.53 4.28 1.57
N LEU A 584 18.77 4.21 2.05
CA LEU A 584 19.53 2.98 2.27
C LEU A 584 19.74 2.71 3.77
N ARG A 585 20.29 1.55 4.09
CA ARG A 585 20.76 1.27 5.45
C ARG A 585 21.95 2.17 5.79
N VAL A 586 21.96 2.74 6.99
CA VAL A 586 23.08 3.59 7.46
C VAL A 586 24.35 2.73 7.54
N CYS A 587 25.52 3.27 7.15
CA CYS A 587 26.78 2.53 7.28
C CYS A 587 27.35 2.61 8.70
N LYS A 588 28.23 1.67 9.07
CA LYS A 588 28.81 1.58 10.42
C LYS A 588 29.56 2.84 10.82
N ASP A 589 30.31 3.42 9.88
CA ASP A 589 31.01 4.68 10.06
C ASP A 589 30.05 5.84 10.39
N CYS A 590 28.99 6.05 9.60
CA CYS A 590 28.02 7.11 9.84
C CYS A 590 27.23 6.91 11.14
N HIS A 591 26.94 5.66 11.50
CA HIS A 591 26.33 5.32 12.79
C HIS A 591 27.26 5.73 13.96
N ASN A 592 28.55 5.38 13.90
CA ASN A 592 29.53 5.74 14.92
C ASN A 592 29.79 7.26 14.98
N ALA A 593 29.88 7.92 13.83
CA ALA A 593 29.97 9.37 13.76
C ALA A 593 28.75 10.02 14.42
N SER A 594 27.54 9.58 14.09
CA SER A 594 26.28 10.14 14.65
C SER A 594 26.22 10.01 16.17
N LYS A 595 26.67 8.88 16.75
CA LYS A 595 26.84 8.72 18.20
C LYS A 595 27.72 9.83 18.76
N LEU A 596 28.95 9.97 18.27
CA LEU A 596 29.89 10.97 18.80
C LEU A 596 29.44 12.40 18.56
N ILE A 597 28.82 12.70 17.42
CA ILE A 597 28.25 14.02 17.13
C ILE A 597 27.17 14.36 18.16
N SER A 598 26.27 13.42 18.48
CA SER A 598 25.21 13.64 19.49
C SER A 598 25.78 14.02 20.86
N LYS A 599 26.95 13.47 21.22
CA LYS A 599 27.66 13.75 22.47
C LYS A 599 28.37 15.10 22.43
N VAL A 600 29.18 15.33 21.41
CA VAL A 600 30.06 16.51 21.29
C VAL A 600 29.25 17.79 21.10
N PHE A 601 28.19 17.73 20.29
CA PHE A 601 27.33 18.89 20.00
C PHE A 601 26.09 18.96 20.91
N ASN A 602 25.98 18.07 21.90
CA ASN A 602 24.86 17.97 22.84
C ASN A 602 23.49 18.04 22.12
N ARG A 603 23.30 17.17 21.13
CA ARG A 603 22.17 17.22 20.21
C ARG A 603 21.53 15.85 20.06
N GLU A 604 20.21 15.80 20.19
CA GLU A 604 19.45 14.58 19.86
C GLU A 604 19.31 14.49 18.33
N ILE A 605 19.75 13.35 17.77
CA ILE A 605 19.71 13.08 16.33
C ILE A 605 18.93 11.80 16.13
N ILE A 606 17.91 11.85 15.29
CA ILE A 606 17.10 10.69 14.90
C ILE A 606 17.35 10.42 13.44
N VAL A 607 17.89 9.25 13.12
CA VAL A 607 18.10 8.81 11.74
C VAL A 607 17.21 7.61 11.45
N ARG A 608 16.29 7.76 10.50
CA ARG A 608 15.55 6.64 9.92
C ARG A 608 16.32 6.11 8.74
N ASP A 609 16.70 4.84 8.79
CA ASP A 609 17.23 4.13 7.63
C ASP A 609 16.12 3.27 6.97
N ARG A 610 16.48 2.48 5.96
CA ARG A 610 15.51 1.62 5.25
C ARG A 610 14.74 0.65 6.16
N ASN A 611 15.31 0.25 7.29
CA ASN A 611 14.78 -0.82 8.15
C ASN A 611 14.25 -0.29 9.49
N ARG A 612 14.91 0.70 10.09
CA ARG A 612 14.64 1.14 11.46
C ARG A 612 15.06 2.58 11.73
N PHE A 613 14.68 3.07 12.90
CA PHE A 613 15.20 4.28 13.50
C PHE A 613 16.38 4.00 14.41
N HIS A 614 17.32 4.95 14.37
CA HIS A 614 18.45 5.10 15.27
C HIS A 614 18.29 6.42 16.01
N HIS A 615 18.08 6.35 17.33
CA HIS A 615 17.96 7.53 18.19
C HIS A 615 19.30 7.74 18.88
N PHE A 616 20.04 8.76 18.46
CA PHE A 616 21.35 9.12 18.99
C PHE A 616 21.21 10.20 20.05
N LYS A 617 21.67 9.90 21.26
CA LYS A 617 21.66 10.83 22.39
C LYS A 617 22.84 10.54 23.31
N ASN A 618 23.59 11.59 23.67
CA ASN A 618 24.72 11.51 24.61
C ASN A 618 25.78 10.45 24.25
N GLY A 619 26.01 10.18 22.97
CA GLY A 619 27.00 9.19 22.54
C GLY A 619 26.47 7.77 22.39
N LEU A 620 25.20 7.54 22.70
CA LEU A 620 24.55 6.22 22.63
C LEU A 620 23.52 6.20 21.53
N CYS A 621 23.25 5.01 20.99
CA CYS A 621 22.15 4.77 20.04
C CYS A 621 21.12 3.84 20.68
N SER A 622 19.83 4.07 20.39
CA SER A 622 18.73 3.19 20.82
C SER A 622 18.88 1.73 20.38
N CYS A 623 19.65 1.44 19.32
CA CYS A 623 19.88 0.07 18.87
C CYS A 623 20.89 -0.70 19.73
N LYS A 624 21.61 -0.05 20.66
CA LYS A 624 22.67 -0.66 21.48
C LYS A 624 23.74 -1.40 20.65
N ASP A 625 24.04 -0.88 19.46
CA ASP A 625 24.93 -1.50 18.46
C ASP A 625 24.49 -2.90 17.97
N TYR A 626 23.23 -3.28 18.25
CA TYR A 626 22.56 -4.45 17.71
C TYR A 626 21.66 -4.06 16.52
N TRP A 627 22.22 -4.03 15.31
CA TRP A 627 21.48 -3.62 14.11
C TRP A 627 21.98 -4.23 12.81
#